data_AF-A0AAD5UAF2-F1
#
_entry.id   AF-A0AAD5UAF2-F1
#
_cell.length_a   1.000
_cell.length_b   1.000
_cell.length_c   1.000
_cell.angle_alpha   90.00
_cell.angle_beta   90.00
_cell.angle_gamma   90.00
#
_symmetry.space_group_name_H-M   'P 1'
#
loop_
_entity.id
_entity.type
_entity.pdbx_description
1 polymer ?
#
loop_
_entity_poly.entity_id
_entity_poly.type
_entity_poly.pdbx_seq_one_letter_code
_entity_poly.pdbx_strand_id
1 'polypeptide(L)'
;MIGIRDLSKPTTIDLNSTQKFIPSTLCNNISRPNSINELDEAMKKMDSQNGTSFYNWIKSEENIGYICTYKRDIFEENFENNPKQVFIAVKWLVSGWSVPSVSEFLLKMFYHWKLESKKFGALVNCICNGFQTKDNSSTLLETPEFNKRFEKKKVLDLLHVLLIGENAKSTSKFLLNFTKSFNIVKGFGKDNFEDNKVEQKDSYPAADYKTKSWDRFEILEVVKGLSFRLQWDEAFLKQLLIEFVQNSPLKNTEKKQLDLIQLIKFKFHQESTSPINSLDVSPPFSNLTDTDESNEIKLQNNAEQYIIKNNAFKFTYRYKINFFIQLFDTILIELECMELSLILEDLQILKNNFLNNKNFNELGSDECSEDELIDQDELLLKGLIKNKELRLRSFSSQGSCTTNRIDSRLSFQDLEE
;
A
#
# COMPACT_ATOMS: atom_id res chain seq x y z
N MET A 1 24.85 -41.93 30.01
CA MET A 1 26.10 -41.83 29.22
C MET A 1 25.73 -41.38 27.82
N ILE A 2 25.88 -40.09 27.54
CA ILE A 2 25.64 -39.47 26.22
C ILE A 2 27.01 -39.13 25.67
N GLY A 3 27.38 -39.76 24.55
CA GLY A 3 28.68 -39.55 23.91
C GLY A 3 28.71 -38.19 23.23
N ILE A 4 29.51 -37.28 23.75
CA ILE A 4 29.85 -36.00 23.12
C ILE A 4 30.72 -36.33 21.91
N ARG A 5 30.19 -36.13 20.69
CA ARG A 5 30.97 -36.23 19.45
C ARG A 5 31.76 -34.93 19.27
N ASP A 6 33.08 -35.10 19.22
CA ASP A 6 34.07 -34.06 18.99
C ASP A 6 33.97 -33.57 17.52
N LEU A 7 33.50 -32.33 17.33
CA LEU A 7 33.31 -31.66 16.04
C LEU A 7 34.53 -30.82 15.62
N SER A 8 35.71 -31.05 16.20
CA SER A 8 36.87 -30.14 16.10
C SER A 8 37.77 -30.32 14.87
N LYS A 9 37.38 -31.03 13.82
CA LYS A 9 38.21 -31.12 12.60
C LYS A 9 37.43 -30.76 11.33
N PRO A 10 37.71 -29.60 10.70
CA PRO A 10 37.22 -29.33 9.36
C PRO A 10 37.84 -30.34 8.40
N THR A 11 37.01 -31.16 7.77
CA THR A 11 37.42 -32.00 6.65
C THR A 11 37.91 -31.08 5.54
N THR A 12 39.22 -30.96 5.36
CA THR A 12 39.84 -30.35 4.18
C THR A 12 39.43 -31.19 2.97
N ILE A 13 38.40 -30.73 2.27
CA ILE A 13 38.01 -31.26 0.96
C ILE A 13 39.09 -30.79 -0.01
N ASP A 14 39.82 -31.75 -0.59
CA ASP A 14 40.85 -31.52 -1.58
C ASP A 14 40.22 -31.01 -2.89
N LEU A 15 40.17 -29.68 -3.03
CA LEU A 15 39.55 -28.95 -4.15
C LEU A 15 40.29 -29.11 -5.50
N ASN A 16 41.39 -29.86 -5.54
CA ASN A 16 42.30 -29.87 -6.70
C ASN A 16 42.14 -31.07 -7.65
N SER A 17 41.27 -32.06 -7.39
CA SER A 17 41.36 -33.35 -8.11
C SER A 17 40.37 -33.60 -9.27
N THR A 18 39.41 -32.71 -9.56
CA THR A 18 38.54 -32.94 -10.75
C THR A 18 37.86 -31.68 -11.31
N GLN A 19 38.62 -30.62 -11.60
CA GLN A 19 38.16 -29.62 -12.57
C GLN A 19 38.25 -30.22 -13.99
N LYS A 20 37.29 -31.07 -14.35
CA LYS A 20 36.98 -31.33 -15.76
C LYS A 20 36.59 -29.99 -16.36
N PHE A 21 37.49 -29.41 -17.16
CA PHE A 21 37.25 -28.23 -17.97
C PHE A 21 35.91 -28.37 -18.70
N ILE A 22 34.90 -27.66 -18.22
CA ILE A 22 33.66 -27.49 -18.96
C ILE A 22 34.03 -26.60 -20.15
N PRO A 23 33.83 -27.04 -21.40
CA PRO A 23 34.13 -26.23 -22.57
C PRO A 23 33.36 -24.90 -22.48
N SER A 24 34.09 -23.80 -22.45
CA SER A 24 33.57 -22.42 -22.36
C SER A 24 32.68 -22.00 -23.53
N THR A 25 32.48 -22.88 -24.52
CA THR A 25 31.67 -22.66 -25.72
C THR A 25 30.19 -23.04 -25.56
N LEU A 26 29.77 -23.71 -24.48
CA LEU A 26 28.38 -24.18 -24.29
C LEU A 26 27.44 -23.15 -23.61
N CYS A 27 27.96 -22.09 -23.01
CA CYS A 27 27.15 -21.14 -22.22
C CYS A 27 26.52 -19.98 -23.03
N ASN A 28 26.86 -19.80 -24.30
CA ASN A 28 26.51 -18.57 -25.03
C ASN A 28 25.05 -18.49 -25.52
N ASN A 29 24.27 -19.57 -25.42
CA ASN A 29 22.88 -19.61 -25.90
C ASN A 29 21.84 -19.82 -24.80
N ILE A 30 22.20 -19.72 -23.52
CA ILE A 30 21.21 -19.85 -22.44
C ILE A 30 20.43 -18.54 -22.34
N SER A 31 19.27 -18.52 -23.00
CA SER A 31 18.29 -17.45 -22.85
C SER A 31 17.88 -17.32 -21.38
N ARG A 32 17.87 -16.08 -20.86
CA ARG A 32 17.38 -15.80 -19.50
C ARG A 32 15.91 -16.24 -19.39
N PRO A 33 15.52 -16.95 -18.32
CA PRO A 33 14.16 -17.43 -18.16
C PRO A 33 13.18 -16.24 -18.09
N ASN A 34 12.10 -16.28 -18.86
CA ASN A 34 11.11 -15.20 -18.90
C ASN A 34 9.89 -15.47 -18.02
N SER A 35 9.79 -16.67 -17.47
CA SER A 35 8.71 -17.14 -16.61
C SER A 35 9.23 -18.00 -15.46
N ILE A 36 8.39 -18.21 -14.44
CA ILE A 36 8.70 -19.09 -13.31
C ILE A 36 8.84 -20.54 -13.75
N ASN A 37 8.01 -20.98 -14.70
CA ASN A 37 8.04 -22.35 -15.21
C ASN A 37 9.32 -22.61 -16.01
N GLU A 38 9.76 -21.67 -16.85
CA GLU A 38 11.05 -21.77 -17.55
C GLU A 38 12.22 -21.84 -16.56
N LEU A 39 12.19 -21.02 -15.49
CA LEU A 39 13.20 -21.08 -14.44
C LEU A 39 13.18 -22.44 -13.72
N ASP A 40 11.99 -22.94 -13.39
CA ASP A 40 11.79 -24.24 -12.73
C ASP A 40 12.34 -25.40 -13.55
N GLU A 41 11.99 -25.45 -14.84
CA GLU A 41 12.47 -26.45 -15.80
C GLU A 41 13.99 -26.35 -16.00
N ALA A 42 14.52 -25.13 -16.13
CA ALA A 42 15.95 -24.91 -16.28
C ALA A 42 16.75 -25.41 -15.06
N MET A 43 16.24 -25.18 -13.86
CA MET A 43 16.87 -25.62 -12.61
C MET A 43 16.84 -27.14 -12.46
N LYS A 44 15.69 -27.79 -12.75
CA LYS A 44 15.59 -29.26 -12.76
C LYS A 44 16.47 -29.91 -13.82
N LYS A 45 16.53 -29.31 -15.01
CA LYS A 45 17.40 -29.76 -16.11
C LYS A 45 18.87 -29.67 -15.73
N MET A 46 19.28 -28.57 -15.10
CA MET A 46 20.65 -28.39 -14.61
C MET A 46 21.04 -29.47 -13.60
N ASP A 47 20.14 -29.81 -12.66
CA ASP A 47 20.37 -30.89 -11.71
C ASP A 47 20.51 -32.26 -12.39
N SER A 48 19.59 -32.58 -13.30
CA SER A 48 19.62 -33.84 -14.04
C SER A 48 20.88 -33.98 -14.91
N GLN A 49 21.39 -32.89 -15.49
CA GLN A 49 22.58 -32.91 -16.33
C GLN A 49 23.87 -33.08 -15.53
N ASN A 50 23.92 -32.54 -14.31
CA ASN A 50 25.13 -32.54 -13.47
C ASN A 50 25.10 -33.58 -12.34
N GLY A 51 23.99 -34.31 -12.17
CA GLY A 51 23.83 -35.26 -11.06
C GLY A 51 23.79 -34.55 -9.70
N THR A 52 23.29 -33.33 -9.65
CA THR A 52 23.18 -32.52 -8.43
C THR A 52 21.76 -32.52 -7.87
N SER A 53 21.61 -32.06 -6.63
CA SER A 53 20.32 -31.84 -5.96
C SER A 53 20.12 -30.37 -5.59
N PHE A 54 20.70 -29.46 -6.36
CA PHE A 54 20.70 -28.03 -6.09
C PHE A 54 19.28 -27.45 -6.12
N TYR A 55 18.40 -27.93 -7.00
CA TYR A 55 16.97 -27.56 -7.05
C TYR A 55 16.28 -27.80 -5.70
N ASN A 56 16.42 -29.01 -5.15
CA ASN A 56 15.79 -29.35 -3.86
C ASN A 56 16.45 -28.58 -2.71
N TRP A 57 17.77 -28.44 -2.77
CA TRP A 57 18.54 -27.72 -1.76
C TRP A 57 18.16 -26.23 -1.72
N ILE A 58 18.16 -25.51 -2.84
CA ILE A 58 17.85 -24.07 -2.87
C ILE A 58 16.38 -23.80 -2.51
N LYS A 59 15.48 -24.76 -2.77
CA LYS A 59 14.07 -24.70 -2.41
C LYS A 59 13.77 -25.06 -0.95
N SER A 60 14.75 -25.52 -0.16
CA SER A 60 14.53 -25.84 1.25
C SER A 60 14.50 -24.58 2.12
N GLU A 61 13.49 -24.47 2.99
CA GLU A 61 13.38 -23.37 3.98
C GLU A 61 14.56 -23.38 4.97
N GLU A 62 15.17 -24.55 5.22
CA GLU A 62 16.34 -24.68 6.10
C GLU A 62 17.56 -23.90 5.58
N ASN A 63 17.60 -23.61 4.27
CA ASN A 63 18.72 -22.93 3.62
C ASN A 63 18.54 -21.41 3.50
N ILE A 64 17.45 -20.82 4.02
CA ILE A 64 17.19 -19.38 3.96
C ILE A 64 18.38 -18.57 4.50
N GLY A 65 18.90 -18.94 5.67
CA GLY A 65 20.04 -18.24 6.28
C GLY A 65 21.28 -18.23 5.39
N TYR A 66 21.57 -19.35 4.71
CA TYR A 66 22.70 -19.45 3.80
C TYR A 66 22.50 -18.59 2.55
N ILE A 67 21.33 -18.69 1.92
CA ILE A 67 20.98 -17.89 0.72
C ILE A 67 21.11 -16.40 1.06
N CYS A 68 20.55 -15.98 2.19
CA CYS A 68 20.58 -14.59 2.62
C CYS A 68 21.98 -14.04 2.90
N THR A 69 22.89 -14.90 3.36
CA THR A 69 24.25 -14.51 3.71
C THR A 69 25.13 -14.41 2.46
N TYR A 70 25.03 -15.39 1.55
CA TYR A 70 26.01 -15.54 0.46
C TYR A 70 25.52 -15.09 -0.91
N LYS A 71 24.22 -14.78 -1.07
CA LYS A 71 23.64 -14.41 -2.37
C LYS A 71 23.02 -13.03 -2.40
N ARG A 72 23.06 -12.28 -1.29
CA ARG A 72 22.51 -10.91 -1.21
C ARG A 72 23.05 -10.02 -2.33
N ASP A 73 24.36 -9.94 -2.47
CA ASP A 73 25.03 -9.07 -3.46
C ASP A 73 24.58 -9.38 -4.89
N ILE A 74 24.38 -10.67 -5.21
CA ILE A 74 23.89 -11.09 -6.54
C ILE A 74 22.48 -10.57 -6.78
N PHE A 75 21.60 -10.63 -5.80
CA PHE A 75 20.24 -10.10 -5.94
C PHE A 75 20.23 -8.58 -6.06
N GLU A 76 21.08 -7.87 -5.31
CA GLU A 76 21.20 -6.41 -5.39
C GLU A 76 21.72 -5.96 -6.76
N GLU A 77 22.83 -6.54 -7.23
CA GLU A 77 23.42 -6.24 -8.54
C GLU A 77 22.42 -6.52 -9.68
N ASN A 78 21.71 -7.66 -9.61
CA ASN A 78 20.73 -8.00 -10.63
C ASN A 78 19.44 -7.18 -10.51
N PHE A 79 19.12 -6.61 -9.36
CA PHE A 79 17.91 -5.79 -9.22
C PHE A 79 18.04 -4.47 -9.99
N GLU A 80 19.21 -3.83 -9.94
CA GLU A 80 19.46 -2.60 -10.69
C GLU A 80 19.52 -2.83 -12.21
N ASN A 81 20.12 -3.95 -12.63
CA ASN A 81 20.32 -4.26 -14.04
C ASN A 81 19.11 -4.94 -14.69
N ASN A 82 18.41 -5.80 -13.95
CA ASN A 82 17.33 -6.62 -14.47
C ASN A 82 16.32 -7.00 -13.37
N PRO A 83 15.53 -6.03 -12.88
CA PRO A 83 14.63 -6.25 -11.76
C PRO A 83 13.66 -7.39 -12.06
N LYS A 84 13.12 -7.47 -13.28
CA LYS A 84 12.20 -8.55 -13.71
C LYS A 84 12.74 -9.94 -13.38
N GLN A 85 14.02 -10.20 -13.62
CA GLN A 85 14.64 -11.50 -13.32
C GLN A 85 14.73 -11.76 -11.82
N VAL A 86 15.04 -10.74 -11.02
CA VAL A 86 15.00 -10.84 -9.56
C VAL A 86 13.60 -11.17 -9.07
N PHE A 87 12.57 -10.49 -9.59
CA PHE A 87 11.17 -10.78 -9.24
C PHE A 87 10.76 -12.21 -9.59
N ILE A 88 11.13 -12.71 -10.78
CA ILE A 88 10.87 -14.11 -11.19
C ILE A 88 11.61 -15.08 -10.28
N ALA A 89 12.90 -14.84 -10.01
CA ALA A 89 13.73 -15.70 -9.18
C ALA A 89 13.24 -15.76 -7.74
N VAL A 90 12.94 -14.62 -7.12
CA VAL A 90 12.39 -14.57 -5.75
C VAL A 90 11.04 -15.27 -5.70
N LYS A 91 10.13 -14.99 -6.64
CA LYS A 91 8.81 -15.62 -6.67
C LYS A 91 8.89 -17.14 -6.86
N TRP A 92 9.79 -17.62 -7.72
CA TRP A 92 10.07 -19.05 -7.88
C TRP A 92 10.64 -19.65 -6.60
N LEU A 93 11.62 -18.98 -5.98
CA LEU A 93 12.31 -19.45 -4.78
C LEU A 93 11.33 -19.64 -3.60
N VAL A 94 10.49 -18.65 -3.33
CA VAL A 94 9.54 -18.67 -2.20
C VAL A 94 8.26 -19.47 -2.49
N SER A 95 8.08 -19.97 -3.71
CA SER A 95 6.88 -20.75 -4.08
C SER A 95 6.76 -22.01 -3.23
N GLY A 96 5.62 -22.20 -2.56
CA GLY A 96 5.40 -23.34 -1.66
C GLY A 96 6.00 -23.21 -0.26
N TRP A 97 6.71 -22.12 0.06
CA TRP A 97 7.20 -21.87 1.42
C TRP A 97 6.09 -21.45 2.37
N SER A 98 6.30 -21.72 3.66
CA SER A 98 5.48 -21.23 4.76
C SER A 98 5.58 -19.71 4.89
N VAL A 99 4.50 -19.05 5.34
CA VAL A 99 4.49 -17.57 5.51
C VAL A 99 5.64 -17.08 6.40
N PRO A 100 5.96 -17.71 7.55
CA PRO A 100 7.10 -17.31 8.38
C PRO A 100 8.45 -17.36 7.64
N SER A 101 8.65 -18.38 6.81
CA SER A 101 9.88 -18.52 6.01
C SER A 101 9.97 -17.50 4.90
N VAL A 102 8.84 -17.17 4.25
CA VAL A 102 8.79 -16.06 3.28
C VAL A 102 9.10 -14.72 3.95
N SER A 103 8.53 -14.44 5.13
CA SER A 103 8.82 -13.19 5.85
C SER A 103 10.26 -13.12 6.34
N GLU A 104 10.81 -14.21 6.87
CA GLU A 104 12.22 -14.30 7.27
C GLU A 104 13.14 -14.02 6.09
N PHE A 105 12.91 -14.67 4.95
CA PHE A 105 13.69 -14.47 3.73
C PHE A 105 13.63 -13.01 3.26
N LEU A 106 12.43 -12.43 3.18
CA LEU A 106 12.23 -11.05 2.75
C LEU A 106 12.94 -10.04 3.64
N LEU A 107 12.83 -10.20 4.96
CA LEU A 107 13.49 -9.32 5.92
C LEU A 107 15.01 -9.51 5.87
N LYS A 108 15.53 -10.73 5.86
CA LYS A 108 16.98 -10.97 5.81
C LYS A 108 17.62 -10.53 4.49
N MET A 109 16.92 -10.68 3.37
CA MET A 109 17.45 -10.29 2.05
C MET A 109 17.30 -8.79 1.79
N PHE A 110 16.12 -8.24 2.02
CA PHE A 110 15.72 -6.96 1.42
C PHE A 110 15.35 -5.88 2.44
N TYR A 111 15.49 -6.11 3.74
CA TYR A 111 15.15 -5.08 4.74
C TYR A 111 16.04 -3.83 4.65
N HIS A 112 17.25 -3.95 4.10
CA HIS A 112 18.12 -2.81 3.83
C HIS A 112 17.50 -1.79 2.85
N TRP A 113 16.54 -2.20 2.01
CA TRP A 113 15.75 -1.28 1.18
C TRP A 113 14.81 -0.39 1.98
N LYS A 114 14.58 -0.69 3.26
CA LYS A 114 13.52 -0.16 4.11
C LYS A 114 12.12 -0.58 3.65
N LEU A 115 11.24 -0.79 4.62
CA LEU A 115 9.88 -1.23 4.38
C LEU A 115 9.07 -0.23 3.52
N GLU A 116 9.29 1.06 3.74
CA GLU A 116 8.64 2.16 3.01
C GLU A 116 9.11 2.34 1.55
N SER A 117 10.10 1.57 1.09
CA SER A 117 10.63 1.68 -0.28
C SER A 117 9.65 1.14 -1.32
N LYS A 118 9.61 1.81 -2.48
CA LYS A 118 8.87 1.34 -3.67
C LYS A 118 9.35 -0.04 -4.11
N LYS A 119 10.67 -0.30 -4.04
CA LYS A 119 11.29 -1.58 -4.43
C LYS A 119 10.76 -2.73 -3.58
N PHE A 120 10.75 -2.53 -2.26
CA PHE A 120 10.28 -3.54 -1.30
C PHE A 120 8.77 -3.79 -1.43
N GLY A 121 7.94 -2.74 -1.44
CA GLY A 121 6.49 -2.88 -1.60
C GLY A 121 6.09 -3.60 -2.89
N ALA A 122 6.74 -3.28 -4.02
CA ALA A 122 6.51 -3.96 -5.28
C ALA A 122 6.92 -5.44 -5.23
N LEU A 123 8.05 -5.78 -4.59
CA LEU A 123 8.51 -7.16 -4.39
C LEU A 123 7.49 -7.99 -3.61
N VAL A 124 7.00 -7.46 -2.49
CA VAL A 124 5.96 -8.12 -1.68
C VAL A 124 4.68 -8.29 -2.50
N ASN A 125 4.24 -7.27 -3.25
CA ASN A 125 3.08 -7.39 -4.14
C ASN A 125 3.28 -8.52 -5.17
N CYS A 126 4.45 -8.60 -5.81
CA CYS A 126 4.75 -9.66 -6.76
C CYS A 126 4.65 -11.07 -6.16
N ILE A 127 5.19 -11.26 -4.95
CA ILE A 127 5.11 -12.53 -4.22
C ILE A 127 3.67 -12.86 -3.86
N CYS A 128 2.91 -11.89 -3.34
CA CYS A 128 1.49 -12.08 -3.01
C CYS A 128 0.64 -12.45 -4.22
N ASN A 129 0.95 -11.90 -5.41
CA ASN A 129 0.30 -12.31 -6.67
C ASN A 129 0.69 -13.72 -7.10
N GLY A 130 1.81 -14.24 -6.59
CA GLY A 130 2.23 -15.62 -6.77
C GLY A 130 1.44 -16.63 -5.97
N PHE A 131 0.82 -16.22 -4.85
CA PHE A 131 -0.08 -17.11 -4.13
C PHE A 131 -1.34 -17.46 -4.92
N GLN A 132 -1.67 -16.68 -5.96
CA GLN A 132 -2.85 -16.86 -6.81
C GLN A 132 -2.62 -17.85 -7.96
N THR A 133 -1.79 -18.88 -7.78
CA THR A 133 -1.50 -19.84 -8.86
C THR A 133 -2.80 -20.47 -9.33
N LYS A 134 -3.20 -20.11 -10.57
CA LYS A 134 -4.17 -20.84 -11.37
C LYS A 134 -3.55 -22.17 -11.80
N ASP A 135 -3.24 -23.03 -10.84
CA ASP A 135 -2.94 -24.40 -11.15
C ASP A 135 -4.25 -25.02 -11.62
N ASN A 136 -4.48 -24.95 -12.93
CA ASN A 136 -5.59 -25.62 -13.61
C ASN A 136 -5.53 -27.16 -13.44
N SER A 137 -4.51 -27.67 -12.75
CA SER A 137 -4.28 -29.08 -12.45
C SER A 137 -4.90 -29.57 -11.14
N SER A 138 -5.55 -28.73 -10.33
CA SER A 138 -6.38 -29.22 -9.22
C SER A 138 -7.74 -29.68 -9.76
N THR A 139 -7.72 -30.82 -10.45
CA THR A 139 -8.90 -31.68 -10.64
C THR A 139 -9.51 -32.02 -9.28
N LEU A 140 -10.81 -31.76 -9.17
CA LEU A 140 -11.77 -32.18 -8.13
C LEU A 140 -11.95 -31.29 -6.88
N LEU A 141 -13.06 -30.53 -6.94
CA LEU A 141 -14.03 -30.22 -5.86
C LEU A 141 -13.84 -29.01 -4.94
N GLU A 142 -12.73 -28.25 -4.99
CA GLU A 142 -12.68 -27.00 -4.21
C GLU A 142 -13.29 -25.83 -4.99
N THR A 143 -14.31 -25.21 -4.39
CA THR A 143 -15.02 -24.08 -4.99
C THR A 143 -14.08 -22.87 -5.15
N PRO A 144 -14.19 -22.08 -6.25
CA PRO A 144 -13.35 -20.91 -6.50
C PRO A 144 -13.28 -19.89 -5.36
N GLU A 145 -14.32 -19.84 -4.51
CA GLU A 145 -14.39 -18.94 -3.35
C GLU A 145 -13.45 -19.37 -2.21
N PHE A 146 -13.24 -20.66 -2.00
CA PHE A 146 -12.40 -21.16 -0.92
C PHE A 146 -10.93 -20.81 -1.15
N ASN A 147 -10.42 -21.04 -2.37
CA ASN A 147 -9.07 -20.69 -2.78
C ASN A 147 -8.80 -19.18 -2.63
N LYS A 148 -9.77 -18.36 -3.05
CA LYS A 148 -9.67 -16.90 -2.90
C LYS A 148 -9.57 -16.46 -1.43
N ARG A 149 -10.28 -17.12 -0.50
CA ARG A 149 -10.18 -16.82 0.94
C ARG A 149 -8.85 -17.27 1.53
N PHE A 150 -8.37 -18.46 1.15
CA PHE A 150 -7.09 -19.00 1.61
C PHE A 150 -5.91 -18.12 1.18
N GLU A 151 -5.91 -17.65 -0.07
CA GLU A 151 -4.90 -16.72 -0.59
C GLU A 151 -4.90 -15.39 0.16
N LYS A 152 -6.09 -14.79 0.38
CA LYS A 152 -6.23 -13.55 1.16
C LYS A 152 -5.67 -13.71 2.57
N LYS A 153 -5.89 -14.87 3.20
CA LYS A 153 -5.34 -15.18 4.52
C LYS A 153 -3.81 -15.17 4.51
N LYS A 154 -3.16 -15.84 3.54
CA LYS A 154 -1.68 -15.84 3.43
C LYS A 154 -1.11 -14.45 3.19
N VAL A 155 -1.76 -13.63 2.37
CA VAL A 155 -1.35 -12.23 2.17
C VAL A 155 -1.44 -11.47 3.49
N LEU A 156 -2.57 -11.55 4.20
CA LEU A 156 -2.73 -10.91 5.49
C LEU A 156 -1.74 -11.43 6.55
N ASP A 157 -1.43 -12.73 6.56
CA ASP A 157 -0.46 -13.34 7.48
C ASP A 157 0.94 -12.77 7.20
N LEU A 158 1.33 -12.67 5.92
CA LEU A 158 2.63 -12.11 5.52
C LEU A 158 2.74 -10.63 5.88
N LEU A 159 1.74 -9.83 5.48
CA LEU A 159 1.73 -8.38 5.77
C LEU A 159 1.68 -8.12 7.27
N HIS A 160 0.97 -8.96 8.04
CA HIS A 160 0.97 -8.89 9.49
C HIS A 160 2.40 -9.00 10.04
N VAL A 161 3.14 -10.05 9.66
CA VAL A 161 4.52 -10.26 10.16
C VAL A 161 5.45 -9.11 9.74
N LEU A 162 5.33 -8.62 8.50
CA LEU A 162 6.18 -7.54 8.00
C LEU A 162 5.92 -6.19 8.68
N LEU A 163 4.73 -5.98 9.25
CA LEU A 163 4.30 -4.70 9.83
C LEU A 163 4.32 -4.68 11.37
N ILE A 164 4.78 -5.75 12.02
CA ILE A 164 4.94 -5.76 13.48
C ILE A 164 5.99 -4.72 13.89
N GLY A 165 5.61 -3.81 14.79
CA GLY A 165 6.50 -2.79 15.34
C GLY A 165 6.74 -1.58 14.43
N GLU A 166 6.14 -1.56 13.23
CA GLU A 166 6.27 -0.43 12.31
C GLU A 166 5.35 0.73 12.72
N ASN A 167 5.78 1.96 12.46
CA ASN A 167 4.97 3.15 12.76
C ASN A 167 3.94 3.43 11.64
N ALA A 168 2.98 4.31 11.91
CA ALA A 168 1.89 4.63 10.99
C ALA A 168 2.38 5.19 9.63
N LYS A 169 3.44 6.00 9.64
CA LYS A 169 4.00 6.62 8.43
C LYS A 169 4.66 5.59 7.51
N SER A 170 5.54 4.75 8.05
CA SER A 170 6.22 3.69 7.29
C SER A 170 5.23 2.63 6.82
N THR A 171 4.26 2.25 7.67
CA THR A 171 3.15 1.35 7.30
C THR A 171 2.32 1.91 6.15
N SER A 172 1.94 3.19 6.21
CA SER A 172 1.15 3.84 5.17
C SER A 172 1.87 3.88 3.82
N LYS A 173 3.15 4.29 3.81
CA LYS A 173 3.99 4.28 2.61
C LYS A 173 4.17 2.88 2.04
N PHE A 174 4.40 1.89 2.90
CA PHE A 174 4.49 0.50 2.47
C PHE A 174 3.19 0.02 1.84
N LEU A 175 2.03 0.23 2.49
CA LEU A 175 0.74 -0.18 1.95
C LEU A 175 0.45 0.49 0.61
N LEU A 176 0.81 1.77 0.46
CA LEU A 176 0.69 2.48 -0.80
C LEU A 176 1.57 1.85 -1.90
N ASN A 177 2.82 1.52 -1.59
CA ASN A 177 3.74 0.87 -2.52
C ASN A 177 3.44 -0.61 -2.75
N PHE A 178 2.75 -1.27 -1.83
CA PHE A 178 2.28 -2.63 -2.00
C PHE A 178 1.07 -2.68 -2.94
N THR A 179 0.14 -1.73 -2.81
CA THR A 179 -1.15 -1.75 -3.52
C THR A 179 -1.10 -1.13 -4.91
N LYS A 180 -0.12 -0.26 -5.18
CA LYS A 180 0.12 0.33 -6.51
C LYS A 180 0.53 -0.75 -7.52
N SER A 181 0.03 -0.61 -8.76
CA SER A 181 0.57 -1.35 -9.89
C SER A 181 1.89 -0.72 -10.32
N PHE A 182 2.94 -1.53 -10.42
CA PHE A 182 4.24 -1.13 -10.90
C PHE A 182 4.51 -1.82 -12.23
N ASN A 183 4.89 -1.04 -13.23
CA ASN A 183 5.57 -1.59 -14.40
C ASN A 183 7.05 -1.74 -14.04
N ILE A 184 7.47 -2.97 -13.72
CA ILE A 184 8.81 -3.25 -13.20
C ILE A 184 9.90 -2.89 -14.20
N VAL A 185 9.61 -3.03 -15.50
CA VAL A 185 10.56 -2.74 -16.58
C VAL A 185 10.80 -1.23 -16.73
N LYS A 186 9.77 -0.41 -16.48
CA LYS A 186 9.84 1.05 -16.66
C LYS A 186 10.12 1.82 -15.36
N GLY A 187 9.78 1.26 -14.20
CA GLY A 187 9.55 2.02 -12.97
C GLY A 187 10.72 2.16 -12.00
N PHE A 188 11.81 1.40 -12.14
CA PHE A 188 12.93 1.47 -11.19
C PHE A 188 14.15 2.23 -11.69
N GLY A 189 14.26 2.45 -13.01
CA GLY A 189 15.48 2.99 -13.62
C GLY A 189 15.51 4.52 -13.85
N LYS A 190 14.45 5.29 -13.54
CA LYS A 190 14.35 6.70 -14.00
C LYS A 190 13.75 7.72 -13.03
N ASP A 191 13.52 7.38 -11.75
CA ASP A 191 12.95 8.37 -10.81
C ASP A 191 13.93 9.54 -10.48
N ASN A 192 15.17 9.53 -11.00
CA ASN A 192 16.18 10.60 -10.84
C ASN A 192 16.81 11.12 -12.16
N PHE A 193 16.25 10.84 -13.34
CA PHE A 193 16.82 11.34 -14.61
C PHE A 193 15.74 11.99 -15.48
N GLU A 194 15.59 13.30 -15.29
CA GLU A 194 14.97 14.19 -16.27
C GLU A 194 15.73 14.06 -17.62
N ASP A 195 14.95 13.93 -18.70
CA ASP A 195 15.26 14.29 -20.09
C ASP A 195 16.30 13.58 -20.98
N ASN A 196 16.98 12.51 -20.57
CA ASN A 196 17.80 11.75 -21.53
C ASN A 196 17.03 10.58 -22.19
N LYS A 197 16.43 10.87 -23.36
CA LYS A 197 15.98 9.91 -24.38
C LYS A 197 17.18 9.15 -24.97
N VAL A 198 17.71 8.17 -24.25
CA VAL A 198 18.59 7.17 -24.86
C VAL A 198 17.71 6.08 -25.45
N GLU A 199 17.61 6.03 -26.78
CA GLU A 199 16.98 4.96 -27.53
C GLU A 199 17.82 3.68 -27.41
N GLN A 200 17.47 2.78 -26.48
CA GLN A 200 17.99 1.41 -26.51
C GLN A 200 17.34 0.66 -27.68
N LYS A 201 18.12 0.43 -28.74
CA LYS A 201 17.68 -0.20 -30.00
C LYS A 201 17.60 -1.72 -30.01
N ASP A 202 18.06 -2.39 -28.95
CA ASP A 202 18.04 -3.87 -28.87
C ASP A 202 16.88 -4.37 -27.99
N SER A 203 15.68 -3.86 -28.28
CA SER A 203 14.45 -4.16 -27.56
C SER A 203 13.98 -5.59 -27.84
N TYR A 204 14.42 -6.54 -27.02
CA TYR A 204 13.61 -7.74 -26.76
C TYR A 204 12.16 -7.31 -26.51
N PRO A 205 11.14 -8.07 -26.94
CA PRO A 205 9.75 -7.78 -26.60
C PRO A 205 9.61 -7.89 -25.08
N ALA A 206 9.84 -6.79 -24.38
CA ALA A 206 9.74 -6.71 -22.94
C ALA A 206 8.24 -6.77 -22.64
N ALA A 207 7.72 -7.99 -22.55
CA ALA A 207 6.40 -8.24 -22.01
C ALA A 207 6.33 -7.48 -20.68
N ASP A 208 5.48 -6.45 -20.66
CA ASP A 208 5.27 -5.50 -19.57
C ASP A 208 4.99 -6.31 -18.29
N TYR A 209 6.02 -6.56 -17.48
CA TYR A 209 5.84 -7.27 -16.22
C TYR A 209 5.23 -6.28 -15.23
N LYS A 210 3.91 -6.37 -15.07
CA LYS A 210 3.12 -5.51 -14.19
C LYS A 210 2.72 -6.26 -12.93
N THR A 211 2.94 -5.65 -11.77
CA THR A 211 2.33 -6.15 -10.53
C THR A 211 0.81 -5.95 -10.59
N LYS A 212 0.05 -6.76 -9.85
CA LYS A 212 -1.40 -6.60 -9.70
C LYS A 212 -1.70 -5.20 -9.16
N SER A 213 -2.63 -4.52 -9.83
CA SER A 213 -3.29 -3.36 -9.24
C SER A 213 -4.33 -3.87 -8.26
N TRP A 214 -4.25 -3.38 -7.02
CA TRP A 214 -5.27 -3.69 -6.02
C TRP A 214 -6.48 -2.79 -6.24
N ASP A 215 -7.67 -3.38 -6.19
CA ASP A 215 -8.89 -2.57 -6.19
C ASP A 215 -9.11 -1.94 -4.80
N ARG A 216 -9.96 -0.92 -4.74
CA ARG A 216 -10.16 -0.18 -3.49
C ARG A 216 -10.73 -1.05 -2.38
N PHE A 217 -11.66 -1.96 -2.69
CA PHE A 217 -12.25 -2.84 -1.69
C PHE A 217 -11.23 -3.85 -1.16
N GLU A 218 -10.33 -4.37 -2.01
CA GLU A 218 -9.24 -5.24 -1.58
C GLU A 218 -8.27 -4.51 -0.63
N ILE A 219 -7.95 -3.23 -0.90
CA ILE A 219 -7.12 -2.41 0.00
C ILE A 219 -7.82 -2.25 1.35
N LEU A 220 -9.11 -1.91 1.34
CA LEU A 220 -9.92 -1.79 2.56
C LEU A 220 -9.93 -3.08 3.37
N GLU A 221 -10.13 -4.23 2.72
CA GLU A 221 -10.11 -5.54 3.37
C GLU A 221 -8.75 -5.86 3.99
N VAL A 222 -7.65 -5.50 3.30
CA VAL A 222 -6.29 -5.68 3.83
C VAL A 222 -6.06 -4.81 5.07
N VAL A 223 -6.37 -3.51 4.98
CA VAL A 223 -6.22 -2.57 6.10
C VAL A 223 -7.07 -3.01 7.29
N LYS A 224 -8.30 -3.45 7.03
CA LYS A 224 -9.19 -4.05 8.02
C LYS A 224 -8.55 -5.25 8.71
N GLY A 225 -8.13 -6.24 7.93
CA GLY A 225 -7.53 -7.47 8.45
C GLY A 225 -6.28 -7.20 9.28
N LEU A 226 -5.44 -6.26 8.83
CA LEU A 226 -4.24 -5.82 9.55
C LEU A 226 -4.57 -5.09 10.85
N SER A 227 -5.48 -4.11 10.81
CA SER A 227 -5.86 -3.34 12.00
C SER A 227 -6.38 -4.22 13.12
N PHE A 228 -7.12 -5.28 12.79
CA PHE A 228 -7.62 -6.25 13.75
C PHE A 228 -6.50 -7.12 14.34
N ARG A 229 -5.60 -7.62 13.49
CA ARG A 229 -4.52 -8.54 13.90
C ARG A 229 -3.40 -7.86 14.68
N LEU A 230 -3.01 -6.67 14.25
CA LEU A 230 -2.00 -5.84 14.89
C LEU A 230 -2.55 -5.03 16.06
N GLN A 231 -3.87 -5.10 16.30
CA GLN A 231 -4.56 -4.35 17.35
C GLN A 231 -4.23 -2.85 17.29
N TRP A 232 -4.26 -2.27 16.09
CA TRP A 232 -3.98 -0.84 15.93
C TRP A 232 -4.99 -0.03 16.74
N ASP A 233 -4.44 0.78 17.66
CA ASP A 233 -5.20 1.77 18.37
C ASP A 233 -5.68 2.87 17.40
N GLU A 234 -6.55 3.72 17.91
CA GLU A 234 -7.13 4.78 17.12
C GLU A 234 -6.15 5.87 16.73
N ALA A 235 -5.17 6.18 17.59
CA ALA A 235 -4.17 7.19 17.30
C ALA A 235 -3.30 6.77 16.11
N PHE A 236 -2.86 5.50 16.10
CA PHE A 236 -2.14 4.88 15.01
C PHE A 236 -2.97 4.88 13.74
N LEU A 237 -4.24 4.43 13.82
CA LEU A 237 -5.11 4.37 12.64
C LEU A 237 -5.36 5.77 12.06
N LYS A 238 -5.58 6.78 12.91
CA LYS A 238 -5.73 8.18 12.48
C LYS A 238 -4.50 8.65 11.70
N GLN A 239 -3.31 8.46 12.27
CA GLN A 239 -2.06 8.87 11.64
C GLN A 239 -1.83 8.10 10.33
N LEU A 240 -2.13 6.80 10.31
CA LEU A 240 -2.01 5.96 9.13
C LEU A 240 -2.87 6.50 7.99
N LEU A 241 -4.13 6.84 8.28
CA LEU A 241 -5.08 7.36 7.30
C LEU A 241 -4.65 8.72 6.75
N ILE A 242 -4.20 9.63 7.61
CA ILE A 242 -3.64 10.94 7.21
C ILE A 242 -2.47 10.73 6.25
N GLU A 243 -1.48 9.95 6.66
CA GLU A 243 -0.29 9.65 5.85
C GLU A 243 -0.70 8.98 4.53
N PHE A 244 -1.71 8.10 4.54
CA PHE A 244 -2.15 7.41 3.33
C PHE A 244 -2.78 8.36 2.31
N VAL A 245 -3.62 9.29 2.78
CA VAL A 245 -4.25 10.33 1.95
C VAL A 245 -3.21 11.30 1.39
N GLN A 246 -2.27 11.75 2.23
CA GLN A 246 -1.18 12.64 1.82
C GLN A 246 -0.32 12.01 0.73
N ASN A 247 0.10 10.76 0.92
CA ASN A 247 1.00 10.08 -0.01
C ASN A 247 0.28 9.51 -1.25
N SER A 248 -1.06 9.40 -1.24
CA SER A 248 -1.83 8.84 -2.36
C SER A 248 -1.71 9.71 -3.63
N PRO A 249 -1.40 9.10 -4.79
CA PRO A 249 -1.24 9.81 -6.07
C PRO A 249 -2.57 10.26 -6.69
N LEU A 250 -3.70 10.01 -6.02
CA LEU A 250 -5.02 10.38 -6.51
C LEU A 250 -5.10 11.90 -6.63
N LYS A 251 -5.10 12.45 -7.85
CA LYS A 251 -5.23 13.89 -8.07
C LYS A 251 -6.60 14.45 -7.69
N ASN A 252 -7.62 13.60 -7.59
CA ASN A 252 -8.98 14.03 -7.27
C ASN A 252 -9.26 13.91 -5.76
N THR A 253 -9.40 15.07 -5.12
CA THR A 253 -9.74 15.27 -3.70
C THR A 253 -10.99 14.51 -3.28
N GLU A 254 -12.05 14.49 -4.10
CA GLU A 254 -13.32 13.81 -3.79
C GLU A 254 -13.13 12.29 -3.68
N LYS A 255 -12.27 11.73 -4.54
CA LYS A 255 -11.97 10.30 -4.52
C LYS A 255 -11.16 9.90 -3.29
N LYS A 256 -10.21 10.75 -2.88
CA LYS A 256 -9.47 10.57 -1.61
C LYS A 256 -10.42 10.59 -0.41
N GLN A 257 -11.35 11.54 -0.39
CA GLN A 257 -12.35 11.69 0.68
C GLN A 257 -13.28 10.47 0.77
N LEU A 258 -13.78 9.95 -0.36
CA LEU A 258 -14.63 8.76 -0.38
C LEU A 258 -13.92 7.50 0.15
N ASP A 259 -12.67 7.27 -0.25
CA ASP A 259 -11.89 6.12 0.20
C ASP A 259 -11.62 6.19 1.72
N LEU A 260 -11.34 7.40 2.23
CA LEU A 260 -11.19 7.66 3.66
C LEU A 260 -12.50 7.43 4.42
N ILE A 261 -13.63 7.95 3.93
CA ILE A 261 -14.95 7.74 4.55
C ILE A 261 -15.26 6.25 4.68
N GLN A 262 -14.93 5.44 3.68
CA GLN A 262 -15.14 3.98 3.73
C GLN A 262 -14.24 3.30 4.79
N LEU A 263 -12.96 3.69 4.88
CA LEU A 263 -12.04 3.21 5.93
C LEU A 263 -12.57 3.52 7.33
N ILE A 264 -13.02 4.75 7.54
CA ILE A 264 -13.50 5.21 8.84
C ILE A 264 -14.83 4.55 9.21
N LYS A 265 -15.81 4.51 8.27
CA LYS A 265 -17.10 3.83 8.48
C LYS A 265 -16.90 2.39 8.93
N PHE A 266 -15.89 1.71 8.38
CA PHE A 266 -15.58 0.35 8.74
C PHE A 266 -15.12 0.18 10.20
N LYS A 267 -14.13 0.95 10.68
CA LYS A 267 -13.63 0.83 12.08
C LYS A 267 -14.79 0.99 13.07
N PHE A 268 -15.66 1.96 12.81
CA PHE A 268 -16.78 2.27 13.68
C PHE A 268 -17.96 1.30 13.60
N HIS A 269 -18.09 0.53 12.52
CA HIS A 269 -19.07 -0.57 12.44
C HIS A 269 -18.65 -1.79 13.28
N GLN A 270 -17.35 -2.04 13.48
CA GLN A 270 -16.90 -3.18 14.30
C GLN A 270 -17.24 -3.00 15.77
N GLU A 271 -17.04 -1.79 16.32
CA GLU A 271 -17.34 -1.48 17.72
C GLU A 271 -18.82 -1.65 18.05
N SER A 272 -19.72 -1.31 17.11
CA SER A 272 -21.17 -1.49 17.26
C SER A 272 -21.64 -2.94 17.16
N THR A 273 -20.87 -3.83 16.52
CA THR A 273 -21.25 -5.25 16.33
C THR A 273 -20.67 -6.19 17.37
N SER A 274 -19.94 -5.68 18.36
CA SER A 274 -19.62 -6.46 19.56
C SER A 274 -20.94 -6.99 20.11
N PRO A 275 -21.19 -8.32 20.12
CA PRO A 275 -22.45 -8.83 20.61
C PRO A 275 -22.50 -8.46 22.09
N ILE A 276 -23.32 -7.47 22.41
CA ILE A 276 -23.98 -7.41 23.70
C ILE A 276 -24.78 -8.70 23.70
N ASN A 277 -24.15 -9.80 24.17
CA ASN A 277 -24.76 -11.10 24.22
C ASN A 277 -26.17 -10.94 24.76
N SER A 278 -27.12 -11.35 23.93
CA SER A 278 -28.53 -11.58 24.20
C SER A 278 -28.88 -11.65 25.69
N LEU A 279 -29.03 -10.49 26.33
CA LEU A 279 -30.00 -10.37 27.39
C LEU A 279 -31.30 -10.10 26.64
N ASP A 280 -32.11 -11.14 26.59
CA ASP A 280 -33.49 -11.14 26.14
C ASP A 280 -34.29 -10.18 27.05
N VAL A 281 -34.08 -8.88 26.87
CA VAL A 281 -34.85 -7.85 27.56
C VAL A 281 -36.17 -7.76 26.84
N SER A 282 -37.04 -8.71 27.13
CA SER A 282 -38.47 -8.56 26.92
C SER A 282 -38.88 -7.19 27.50
N PRO A 283 -39.62 -6.35 26.78
CA PRO A 283 -40.05 -5.05 27.30
C PRO A 283 -40.76 -5.25 28.65
N PRO A 284 -40.41 -4.50 29.72
CA PRO A 284 -40.81 -4.80 31.10
C PRO A 284 -42.30 -4.51 31.39
N PHE A 285 -43.13 -4.35 30.36
CA PHE A 285 -44.44 -3.70 30.49
C PHE A 285 -45.64 -4.63 30.35
N SER A 286 -45.46 -5.94 30.16
CA SER A 286 -46.62 -6.76 29.79
C SER A 286 -47.44 -7.37 30.92
N ASN A 287 -47.01 -7.48 32.19
CA ASN A 287 -47.87 -7.97 33.28
C ASN A 287 -47.37 -7.58 34.69
N LEU A 288 -47.73 -6.40 35.20
CA LEU A 288 -47.58 -6.03 36.61
C LEU A 288 -48.95 -5.70 37.20
N THR A 289 -49.63 -6.74 37.71
CA THR A 289 -50.72 -6.59 38.66
C THR A 289 -50.22 -7.10 40.01
N ASP A 290 -50.38 -6.27 41.03
CA ASP A 290 -50.07 -6.44 42.45
C ASP A 290 -48.75 -5.85 42.97
N THR A 291 -48.94 -5.00 43.97
CA THR A 291 -48.04 -4.06 44.62
C THR A 291 -47.18 -4.75 45.67
N ASP A 292 -45.95 -5.12 45.30
CA ASP A 292 -44.89 -5.51 46.23
C ASP A 292 -43.66 -4.62 46.01
N GLU A 293 -43.11 -4.05 47.08
CA GLU A 293 -41.91 -3.17 47.09
C GLU A 293 -40.70 -3.79 46.35
N SER A 294 -40.67 -5.12 46.20
CA SER A 294 -39.62 -5.83 45.45
C SER A 294 -39.62 -5.54 43.93
N ASN A 295 -40.75 -5.08 43.38
CA ASN A 295 -40.86 -4.71 41.96
C ASN A 295 -40.28 -3.31 41.67
N GLU A 296 -40.29 -2.42 42.66
CA GLU A 296 -39.78 -1.05 42.51
C GLU A 296 -38.25 -1.04 42.38
N ILE A 297 -37.55 -1.87 43.16
CA ILE A 297 -36.10 -2.06 43.08
C ILE A 297 -35.67 -2.65 41.72
N LYS A 298 -36.46 -3.59 41.15
CA LYS A 298 -36.18 -4.15 39.82
C LYS A 298 -36.41 -3.13 38.71
N LEU A 299 -37.44 -2.29 38.83
CA LEU A 299 -37.73 -1.23 37.86
C LEU A 299 -36.61 -0.18 37.83
N GLN A 300 -36.11 0.21 39.01
CA GLN A 300 -35.03 1.17 39.16
C GLN A 300 -33.70 0.65 38.59
N ASN A 301 -33.35 -0.61 38.86
CA ASN A 301 -32.16 -1.24 38.30
C ASN A 301 -32.22 -1.35 36.75
N ASN A 302 -33.39 -1.63 36.18
CA ASN A 302 -33.57 -1.68 34.73
C ASN A 302 -33.46 -0.29 34.08
N ALA A 303 -34.00 0.74 34.73
CA ALA A 303 -33.87 2.13 34.28
C ALA A 303 -32.42 2.61 34.32
N GLU A 304 -31.67 2.30 35.38
CA GLU A 304 -30.24 2.62 35.49
C GLU A 304 -29.42 1.92 34.40
N GLN A 305 -29.67 0.63 34.13
CA GLN A 305 -29.02 -0.08 33.03
C GLN A 305 -29.32 0.52 31.65
N TYR A 306 -30.55 0.98 31.42
CA TYR A 306 -30.92 1.67 30.18
C TYR A 306 -30.20 3.03 30.04
N ILE A 307 -30.13 3.81 31.11
CA ILE A 307 -29.41 5.10 31.14
C ILE A 307 -27.91 4.90 30.88
N ILE A 308 -27.30 3.88 31.51
CA ILE A 308 -25.89 3.55 31.29
C ILE A 308 -25.64 3.16 29.82
N LYS A 309 -26.49 2.33 29.22
CA LYS A 309 -26.39 1.93 27.81
C LYS A 309 -26.56 3.13 26.87
N ASN A 310 -27.54 3.99 27.11
CA ASN A 310 -27.80 5.17 26.29
C ASN A 310 -26.66 6.20 26.41
N ASN A 311 -26.11 6.39 27.61
CA ASN A 311 -24.93 7.23 27.82
C ASN A 311 -23.67 6.66 27.14
N ALA A 312 -23.47 5.34 27.18
CA ALA A 312 -22.37 4.69 26.46
C ALA A 312 -22.50 4.84 24.94
N PHE A 313 -23.73 4.71 24.41
CA PHE A 313 -24.02 4.93 22.99
C PHE A 313 -23.76 6.39 22.58
N LYS A 314 -24.29 7.36 23.33
CA LYS A 314 -24.08 8.79 23.10
C LYS A 314 -22.62 9.21 23.21
N PHE A 315 -21.87 8.61 24.15
CA PHE A 315 -20.43 8.83 24.29
C PHE A 315 -19.68 8.29 23.07
N THR A 316 -19.98 7.06 22.64
CA THR A 316 -19.41 6.45 21.43
C THR A 316 -19.71 7.28 20.18
N TYR A 317 -20.92 7.82 20.06
CA TYR A 317 -21.34 8.64 18.92
C TYR A 317 -20.64 10.02 18.88
N ARG A 318 -20.57 10.72 20.02
CA ARG A 318 -19.81 11.99 20.13
C ARG A 318 -18.32 11.79 19.85
N TYR A 319 -17.78 10.67 20.32
CA TYR A 319 -16.39 10.30 20.10
C TYR A 319 -16.11 10.05 18.61
N LYS A 320 -16.99 9.30 17.93
CA LYS A 320 -16.97 9.10 16.47
C LYS A 320 -16.99 10.43 15.72
N ILE A 321 -17.93 11.32 16.06
CA ILE A 321 -18.03 12.65 15.45
C ILE A 321 -16.76 13.46 15.67
N ASN A 322 -16.20 13.48 16.88
CA ASN A 322 -14.98 14.22 17.17
C ASN A 322 -13.77 13.68 16.38
N PHE A 323 -13.64 12.35 16.27
CA PHE A 323 -12.61 11.74 15.41
C PHE A 323 -12.80 12.17 13.96
N PHE A 324 -14.02 12.11 13.44
CA PHE A 324 -14.36 12.54 12.10
C PHE A 324 -14.02 14.01 11.87
N ILE A 325 -14.47 14.91 12.74
CA ILE A 325 -14.19 16.36 12.66
C ILE A 325 -12.69 16.59 12.67
N GLN A 326 -11.95 16.03 13.62
CA GLN A 326 -10.51 16.23 13.68
C GLN A 326 -9.78 15.70 12.44
N LEU A 327 -10.19 14.55 11.91
CA LEU A 327 -9.58 13.97 10.72
C LEU A 327 -9.95 14.75 9.46
N PHE A 328 -11.21 15.17 9.32
CA PHE A 328 -11.66 16.02 8.23
C PHE A 328 -11.04 17.40 8.28
N ASP A 329 -10.97 18.04 9.44
CA ASP A 329 -10.31 19.34 9.63
C ASP A 329 -8.84 19.23 9.28
N THR A 330 -8.15 18.18 9.76
CA THR A 330 -6.73 17.97 9.40
C THR A 330 -6.55 17.79 7.90
N ILE A 331 -7.42 17.01 7.26
CA ILE A 331 -7.36 16.75 5.81
C ILE A 331 -7.75 18.00 5.01
N LEU A 332 -8.77 18.74 5.43
CA LEU A 332 -9.21 19.98 4.79
C LEU A 332 -8.13 21.04 4.91
N ILE A 333 -7.56 21.25 6.09
CA ILE A 333 -6.42 22.16 6.31
C ILE A 333 -5.25 21.74 5.41
N GLU A 334 -4.91 20.46 5.35
CA GLU A 334 -3.82 19.99 4.49
C GLU A 334 -4.13 20.17 2.99
N LEU A 335 -5.36 19.95 2.56
CA LEU A 335 -5.79 20.17 1.18
C LEU A 335 -5.75 21.65 0.82
N GLU A 336 -6.24 22.53 1.71
CA GLU A 336 -6.14 23.99 1.56
C GLU A 336 -4.69 24.44 1.53
N CYS A 337 -3.82 23.90 2.39
CA CYS A 337 -2.38 24.17 2.37
C CYS A 337 -1.72 23.69 1.08
N MET A 338 -2.11 22.52 0.54
CA MET A 338 -1.62 22.05 -0.76
C MET A 338 -2.07 22.97 -1.90
N GLU A 339 -3.34 23.40 -1.91
CA GLU A 339 -3.85 24.34 -2.92
C GLU A 339 -3.13 25.70 -2.84
N LEU A 340 -2.91 26.22 -1.63
CA LEU A 340 -2.12 27.44 -1.40
C LEU A 340 -0.67 27.28 -1.86
N SER A 341 -0.05 26.12 -1.67
CA SER A 341 1.33 25.87 -2.14
C SER A 341 1.44 25.88 -3.67
N LEU A 342 0.45 25.33 -4.38
CA LEU A 342 0.37 25.38 -5.84
C LEU A 342 0.15 26.82 -6.35
N ILE A 343 -0.69 27.59 -5.65
CA ILE A 343 -0.89 29.02 -5.96
C ILE A 343 0.41 29.81 -5.76
N LEU A 344 1.17 29.54 -4.69
CA LEU A 344 2.47 30.15 -4.42
C LEU A 344 3.50 29.82 -5.50
N GLU A 345 3.54 28.58 -5.98
CA GLU A 345 4.42 28.15 -7.08
C GLU A 345 4.06 28.85 -8.40
N ASP A 346 2.77 28.90 -8.75
CA ASP A 346 2.28 29.64 -9.92
C ASP A 346 2.63 31.13 -9.83
N LEU A 347 2.52 31.73 -8.63
CA LEU A 347 2.91 33.12 -8.38
C LEU A 347 4.41 33.34 -8.55
N GLN A 348 5.24 32.39 -8.13
CA GLN A 348 6.69 32.45 -8.33
C GLN A 348 7.06 32.36 -9.82
N ILE A 349 6.40 31.47 -10.58
CA ILE A 349 6.60 31.36 -12.03
C ILE A 349 6.21 32.67 -12.73
N LEU A 350 5.06 33.24 -12.38
CA LEU A 350 4.61 34.53 -12.91
C LEU A 350 5.59 35.67 -12.58
N LYS A 351 6.05 35.73 -11.33
CA LYS A 351 7.06 36.71 -10.89
C LYS A 351 8.36 36.57 -11.67
N ASN A 352 8.85 35.35 -11.88
CA ASN A 352 10.08 35.09 -12.63
C ASN A 352 9.95 35.47 -14.11
N ASN A 353 8.81 35.14 -14.74
CA ASN A 353 8.53 35.54 -16.12
C ASN A 353 8.43 37.06 -16.26
N PHE A 354 7.83 37.74 -15.27
CA PHE A 354 7.77 39.20 -15.26
C PHE A 354 9.15 39.84 -15.12
N LEU A 355 9.99 39.34 -14.20
CA LEU A 355 11.38 39.80 -14.04
C LEU A 355 12.22 39.57 -15.31
N ASN A 356 12.06 38.43 -15.97
CA ASN A 356 12.76 38.13 -17.23
C ASN A 356 12.32 39.05 -18.38
N ASN A 357 11.04 39.44 -18.43
CA ASN A 357 10.53 40.38 -19.42
C ASN A 357 10.95 41.83 -19.13
N LYS A 358 11.10 42.22 -17.87
CA LYS A 358 11.60 43.56 -17.48
C LYS A 358 13.03 43.78 -17.98
N ASN A 359 13.88 42.76 -17.88
CA ASN A 359 15.24 42.79 -18.43
C ASN A 359 15.31 42.89 -19.97
N PHE A 360 14.21 42.63 -20.68
CA PHE A 360 14.14 42.78 -22.13
C PHE A 360 13.78 44.20 -22.60
N ASN A 361 13.21 45.04 -21.73
CA ASN A 361 12.72 46.37 -22.10
C ASN A 361 13.62 47.53 -21.63
N GLU A 362 14.68 47.28 -20.85
CA GLU A 362 15.66 48.31 -20.44
C GLU A 362 16.65 48.73 -21.55
N LEU A 363 16.37 48.42 -22.82
CA LEU A 363 17.16 48.85 -23.98
C LEU A 363 16.51 49.96 -24.82
N GLY A 364 15.41 50.56 -24.34
CA GLY A 364 14.75 51.71 -24.99
C GLY A 364 14.43 52.82 -24.00
N SER A 365 15.16 53.93 -24.13
CA SER A 365 14.98 55.24 -23.48
C SER A 365 13.55 55.80 -23.55
N ASP A 366 13.01 56.26 -22.42
CA ASP A 366 12.82 57.67 -22.03
C ASP A 366 11.74 57.77 -20.92
N GLU A 367 12.02 58.63 -19.94
CA GLU A 367 11.21 59.11 -18.81
C GLU A 367 9.75 58.60 -18.69
N CYS A 368 9.51 57.51 -17.95
CA CYS A 368 8.17 57.12 -17.47
C CYS A 368 7.96 57.53 -16.00
N SER A 369 6.88 58.26 -15.75
CA SER A 369 6.44 58.82 -14.47
C SER A 369 5.98 57.75 -13.47
N GLU A 370 6.21 57.98 -12.17
CA GLU A 370 5.90 57.07 -11.05
C GLU A 370 4.43 56.61 -10.94
N ASP A 371 3.49 57.31 -11.59
CA ASP A 371 2.06 56.96 -11.59
C ASP A 371 1.73 55.68 -12.39
N GLU A 372 2.62 55.18 -13.25
CA GLU A 372 2.41 53.94 -14.04
C GLU A 372 2.74 52.64 -13.28
N LEU A 373 3.41 52.71 -12.12
CA LEU A 373 3.80 51.54 -11.34
C LEU A 373 2.64 50.89 -10.57
N ILE A 374 1.64 51.68 -10.16
CA ILE A 374 0.48 51.20 -9.40
C ILE A 374 -0.46 50.37 -10.29
N ASP A 375 -0.55 50.71 -11.58
CA ASP A 375 -1.39 50.00 -12.55
C ASP A 375 -0.89 48.58 -12.87
N GLN A 376 0.41 48.31 -12.73
CA GLN A 376 0.99 47.00 -13.02
C GLN A 376 0.67 45.95 -11.96
N ASP A 377 0.67 46.32 -10.68
CA ASP A 377 0.29 45.43 -9.58
C ASP A 377 -1.21 45.11 -9.63
N GLU A 378 -2.04 46.07 -10.03
CA GLU A 378 -3.48 45.85 -10.25
C GLU A 378 -3.73 44.92 -11.46
N LEU A 379 -2.95 45.04 -12.53
CA LEU A 379 -3.01 44.13 -13.68
C LEU A 379 -2.58 42.70 -13.33
N LEU A 380 -1.55 42.54 -12.49
CA LEU A 380 -1.12 41.24 -11.96
C LEU A 380 -2.23 40.60 -11.12
N LEU A 381 -2.85 41.37 -10.22
CA LEU A 381 -3.95 40.90 -9.39
C LEU A 381 -5.19 40.51 -10.22
N LYS A 382 -5.54 41.31 -11.23
CA LYS A 382 -6.62 41.00 -12.18
C LYS A 382 -6.33 39.75 -13.00
N GLY A 383 -5.08 39.55 -13.42
CA GLY A 383 -4.62 38.34 -14.10
C GLY A 383 -4.78 37.09 -13.24
N LEU A 384 -4.43 37.18 -11.96
CA LEU A 384 -4.56 36.10 -10.98
C LEU A 384 -6.01 35.73 -10.70
N ILE A 385 -6.88 36.73 -10.51
CA ILE A 385 -8.32 36.54 -10.31
C ILE A 385 -8.93 35.84 -11.54
N LYS A 386 -8.59 36.30 -12.75
CA LYS A 386 -9.09 35.72 -14.00
C LYS A 386 -8.62 34.27 -14.20
N ASN A 387 -7.39 33.94 -13.85
CA ASN A 387 -6.87 32.58 -13.93
C ASN A 387 -7.56 31.64 -12.92
N LYS A 388 -7.79 32.12 -11.68
CA LYS A 388 -8.58 31.41 -10.67
C LYS A 388 -10.01 31.13 -11.16
N GLU A 389 -10.67 32.12 -11.75
CA GLU A 389 -12.01 31.95 -12.33
C GLU A 389 -12.04 30.95 -13.48
N LEU A 390 -11.03 30.96 -14.37
CA LEU A 390 -10.93 30.01 -15.47
C LEU A 390 -10.73 28.56 -14.97
N ARG A 391 -9.91 28.36 -13.94
CA ARG A 391 -9.74 27.05 -13.31
C ARG A 391 -11.04 26.58 -12.65
N LEU A 392 -11.70 27.42 -11.85
CA LEU A 392 -12.99 27.09 -11.22
C LEU A 392 -14.08 26.76 -12.27
N ARG A 393 -14.11 27.48 -13.39
CA ARG A 393 -15.01 27.16 -14.52
C ARG A 393 -14.65 25.84 -15.19
N SER A 394 -13.36 25.54 -15.37
CA SER A 394 -12.92 24.26 -15.94
C SER A 394 -13.33 23.06 -15.06
N PHE A 395 -13.23 23.19 -13.73
CA PHE A 395 -13.73 22.19 -12.78
C PHE A 395 -15.26 22.02 -12.84
N SER A 396 -16.01 23.13 -12.97
CA SER A 396 -17.47 23.08 -13.13
C SER A 396 -17.93 22.43 -14.45
N SER A 397 -17.14 22.60 -15.52
CA SER A 397 -17.47 22.07 -16.86
C SER A 397 -17.17 20.57 -17.03
N GLN A 398 -16.21 20.02 -16.27
CA GLN A 398 -15.89 18.59 -16.29
C GLN A 398 -16.84 17.73 -15.43
N GLY A 399 -17.70 18.35 -14.60
CA GLY A 399 -18.76 17.67 -13.84
C GLY A 399 -20.06 17.44 -14.63
N SER A 400 -20.15 17.92 -15.88
CA SER A 400 -21.37 17.86 -16.69
C SER A 400 -21.32 16.73 -17.73
N CYS A 401 -21.19 15.48 -17.29
CA CYS A 401 -21.68 14.34 -18.07
C CYS A 401 -22.26 13.28 -17.12
N THR A 402 -23.60 13.24 -17.10
CA THR A 402 -24.49 12.27 -16.45
C THR A 402 -24.39 12.15 -14.93
N THR A 403 -25.08 13.05 -14.22
CA THR A 403 -25.70 12.71 -12.94
C THR A 403 -27.18 13.10 -12.98
N ASN A 404 -28.03 12.08 -12.99
CA ASN A 404 -29.39 12.23 -12.51
C ASN A 404 -29.31 12.72 -11.07
N ARG A 405 -30.03 13.80 -10.84
CA ARG A 405 -30.20 14.53 -9.60
C ARG A 405 -30.69 13.58 -8.49
N ILE A 406 -29.77 13.11 -7.66
CA ILE A 406 -30.09 12.67 -6.30
C ILE A 406 -29.79 13.89 -5.43
N ASP A 407 -30.86 14.63 -5.10
CA ASP A 407 -30.83 15.65 -4.06
C ASP A 407 -30.42 14.99 -2.75
N SER A 408 -29.17 15.16 -2.35
CA SER A 408 -28.66 14.80 -1.03
C SER A 408 -28.54 16.06 -0.18
N ARG A 409 -29.69 16.61 0.20
CA ARG A 409 -29.81 17.21 1.53
C ARG A 409 -29.77 16.05 2.52
N LEU A 410 -28.56 15.66 2.94
CA LEU A 410 -28.42 14.97 4.21
C LEU A 410 -28.81 15.98 5.29
N SER A 411 -30.06 15.91 5.70
CA SER A 411 -30.52 16.64 6.86
C SER A 411 -29.86 16.00 8.09
N PHE A 412 -29.49 16.81 9.08
CA PHE A 412 -28.93 16.33 10.35
C PHE A 412 -29.82 15.32 11.09
N GLN A 413 -31.07 15.10 10.63
CA GLN A 413 -32.01 14.12 11.18
C GLN A 413 -31.71 12.67 10.76
N ASP A 414 -31.04 12.44 9.63
CA ASP A 414 -30.73 11.07 9.16
C ASP A 414 -29.47 10.45 9.82
N LEU A 415 -28.87 11.20 10.75
CA LEU A 415 -27.71 10.80 11.55
C LEU A 415 -28.08 10.50 13.01
N GLU A 416 -29.34 10.73 13.43
CA GLU A 416 -29.85 10.46 14.78
C GLU A 416 -30.62 9.13 14.92
N GLU A 417 -30.91 8.42 13.81
CA GLU A 417 -31.32 7.00 13.81
C GLU A 417 -30.11 6.08 13.54
#